data_AF-A0A960MGH4-F1
#
_entry.id   AF-A0A960MGH4-F1
#
_cell.length_a   1.000
_cell.length_b   1.000
_cell.length_c   1.000
_cell.angle_alpha   90.00
_cell.angle_beta   90.00
_cell.angle_gamma   90.00
#
_symmetry.space_group_name_H-M   'P 1'
#
loop_
_entity.id
_entity.type
_entity.pdbx_description
1 polymer ?
#
loop_
_entity_poly.entity_id
_entity_poly.type
_entity_poly.pdbx_seq_one_letter_code
_entity_poly.pdbx_strand_id
1 'polypeptide(L)' 'VVEGKWKLLLTYDGTVGRYASSHPRTEKRPQLFDLLADPTEEKNLAAESPEVVARLAKKTADWWPVTERKVITEWTE' A
#
# COMPACT_ATOMS: atom_id res chain seq x y z
N VAL A 1 5.74 3.51 2.51
CA VAL A 1 7.04 4.16 2.25
C VAL A 1 6.82 5.38 1.35
N VAL A 2 7.66 6.41 1.46
CA VAL A 2 7.65 7.58 0.57
C VAL A 2 9.02 7.72 -0.09
N GLU A 3 9.05 7.96 -1.41
CA GLU A 3 10.26 8.17 -2.19
C GLU A 3 9.99 9.16 -3.33
N GLY A 4 10.56 10.36 -3.25
CA GLY A 4 10.27 11.43 -4.19
C GLY A 4 8.78 11.74 -4.21
N LYS A 5 8.15 11.63 -5.39
CA LYS A 5 6.70 11.84 -5.56
C LYS A 5 5.85 10.65 -5.11
N TRP A 6 6.43 9.48 -4.93
CA TRP A 6 5.68 8.25 -4.74
C TRP A 6 5.39 7.97 -3.26
N LYS A 7 4.15 7.62 -2.96
CA LYS A 7 3.75 7.01 -1.68
C LYS A 7 3.16 5.63 -1.94
N LEU A 8 3.72 4.62 -1.29
CA LEU A 8 3.18 3.26 -1.26
C LEU A 8 2.61 2.96 0.13
N LEU A 9 1.33 2.57 0.16
CA LEU A 9 0.65 1.98 1.31
C LEU A 9 0.44 0.50 1.07
N LEU A 10 0.76 -0.30 2.08
CA LEU A 10 0.52 -1.74 2.10
C LEU A 10 -0.38 -2.09 3.28
N THR A 11 -1.42 -2.90 3.01
CA THR A 11 -2.38 -3.31 4.03
C THR A 11 -2.05 -4.71 4.53
N TYR A 12 -1.69 -4.81 5.80
CA TYR A 12 -1.51 -6.10 6.48
C TYR A 12 -2.85 -6.78 6.81
N ASP A 13 -2.80 -8.09 7.00
CA ASP A 13 -3.89 -9.00 7.38
C ASP A 13 -4.48 -8.81 8.79
N GLY A 14 -4.25 -7.66 9.42
CA GLY A 14 -4.81 -7.33 10.73
C GLY A 14 -6.33 -7.19 10.72
N THR A 15 -6.95 -7.51 11.86
CA THR A 15 -8.39 -7.39 12.08
C THR A 15 -8.79 -5.95 12.37
N VAL A 16 -9.95 -5.52 11.85
CA VAL A 16 -10.55 -4.23 12.20
C VAL A 16 -11.40 -4.44 13.45
N GLY A 17 -11.08 -3.70 14.52
CA GLY A 17 -11.77 -3.81 15.80
C GLY A 17 -13.12 -3.07 15.84
N ARG A 18 -13.36 -2.35 16.93
CA ARG A 18 -14.63 -1.65 17.25
C ARG A 18 -15.20 -0.76 16.12
N TYR A 19 -14.37 -0.27 15.21
CA TYR A 19 -14.77 0.65 14.13
C TYR A 19 -14.92 0.00 12.75
N ALA A 20 -15.07 -1.34 12.69
CA ALA A 20 -15.23 -2.05 11.42
C ALA A 20 -16.42 -1.57 10.58
N SER A 21 -17.51 -1.12 11.22
CA SER A 21 -18.71 -0.62 10.53
C SER A 21 -18.52 0.75 9.89
N SER A 22 -17.79 1.67 10.55
CA SER A 22 -17.58 3.03 10.05
C SER A 22 -16.33 3.17 9.18
N HIS A 23 -15.36 2.25 9.32
CA HIS A 23 -14.10 2.28 8.57
C HIS A 23 -13.79 0.89 7.99
N PRO A 24 -14.57 0.42 7.00
CA PRO A 24 -14.32 -0.87 6.38
C PRO A 24 -12.98 -0.85 5.64
N ARG A 25 -12.03 -1.71 6.05
CA ARG A 25 -10.74 -1.89 5.34
C ARG A 25 -10.87 -2.92 4.23
N THR A 26 -11.65 -2.60 3.21
CA THR A 26 -11.91 -3.48 2.04
C THR A 26 -10.73 -3.51 1.08
N GLU A 27 -10.00 -2.40 0.92
CA GLU A 27 -8.81 -2.37 0.06
C GLU A 27 -7.60 -3.02 0.76
N LYS A 28 -7.24 -4.21 0.28
CA LYS A 28 -6.11 -5.01 0.79
C LYS A 28 -4.91 -4.97 -0.14
N ARG A 29 -5.10 -4.57 -1.40
CA ARG A 29 -4.07 -4.52 -2.43
C ARG A 29 -3.10 -3.36 -2.15
N PRO A 30 -1.94 -3.35 -2.82
CA PRO A 30 -1.05 -2.20 -2.79
C PRO A 30 -1.77 -0.94 -3.27
N GLN A 31 -1.47 0.19 -2.62
CA GLN A 31 -1.98 1.49 -3.01
C GLN A 31 -0.80 2.42 -3.27
N LEU A 32 -0.65 2.84 -4.53
CA LEU A 32 0.44 3.71 -4.98
C LEU A 32 -0.13 5.05 -5.42
N PHE A 33 0.42 6.14 -4.88
CA PHE A 33 -0.02 7.51 -5.20
C PHE A 33 1.16 8.38 -5.62
N ASP A 34 0.90 9.28 -6.57
CA ASP A 34 1.81 10.35 -6.96
C ASP A 34 1.43 11.62 -6.17
N LEU A 35 2.10 11.90 -5.07
CA LEU A 35 1.77 13.02 -4.17
C LEU A 35 1.90 14.40 -4.82
N LEU A 36 2.63 14.53 -5.94
CA LEU A 36 2.74 15.80 -6.64
C LEU A 36 1.54 16.05 -7.56
N ALA A 37 1.05 14.99 -8.20
CA ALA A 37 -0.10 15.06 -9.11
C ALA A 37 -1.45 14.82 -8.40
N ASP A 38 -1.43 14.10 -7.28
CA ASP A 38 -2.57 13.67 -6.48
C ASP A 38 -2.26 13.82 -4.97
N PRO A 39 -2.27 15.05 -4.44
CA PRO A 39 -2.00 15.30 -3.02
C PRO A 39 -3.08 14.74 -2.08
N THR A 40 -4.28 14.47 -2.59
CA THR A 40 -5.41 13.91 -1.82
C THR A 40 -5.49 12.39 -1.88
N GLU A 41 -4.60 11.72 -2.63
CA GLU A 41 -4.48 10.27 -2.72
C GLU A 41 -5.77 9.60 -3.23
N GLU A 42 -6.42 10.21 -4.22
CA GLU A 42 -7.68 9.74 -4.81
C GLU A 42 -7.47 8.70 -5.91
N LYS A 43 -6.33 8.73 -6.61
CA LYS A 43 -6.04 7.83 -7.73
C LYS A 43 -4.98 6.79 -7.36
N ASN A 44 -5.41 5.56 -7.11
CA ASN A 44 -4.50 4.44 -6.93
C ASN A 44 -3.87 4.00 -8.28
N LEU A 45 -2.55 4.17 -8.40
CA LEU A 45 -1.73 3.84 -9.58
C LEU A 45 -1.04 2.47 -9.47
N ALA A 46 -1.34 1.66 -8.46
CA ALA A 46 -0.62 0.41 -8.23
C ALA A 46 -0.73 -0.59 -9.40
N ALA A 47 -1.88 -0.63 -10.07
CA ALA A 47 -2.08 -1.45 -11.27
C ALA A 47 -1.27 -0.94 -12.47
N GLU A 48 -1.09 0.37 -12.58
CA GLU A 48 -0.46 1.06 -13.71
C GLU A 48 1.08 1.10 -13.59
N SER A 49 1.64 0.86 -12.39
CA SER A 49 3.08 0.98 -12.12
C SER A 49 3.59 -0.13 -11.18
N PRO A 50 3.47 -1.42 -11.57
CA PRO A 50 3.88 -2.55 -10.72
C PRO A 50 5.37 -2.53 -10.37
N GLU A 51 6.23 -1.98 -11.23
CA GLU A 51 7.67 -1.85 -10.99
C GLU A 51 7.99 -0.87 -9.84
N VAL A 52 7.21 0.21 -9.71
CA VAL A 52 7.34 1.16 -8.60
C VAL A 52 6.86 0.50 -7.31
N VAL A 53 5.75 -0.23 -7.36
CA VAL A 53 5.23 -1.00 -6.22
C VAL A 53 6.29 -1.98 -5.73
N ALA A 54 6.86 -2.80 -6.61
CA ALA A 54 7.88 -3.79 -6.25
C ALA A 54 9.13 -3.16 -5.62
N ARG A 55 9.66 -2.08 -6.21
CA ARG A 55 10.82 -1.35 -5.68
C ARG A 55 10.57 -0.83 -4.26
N LEU A 56 9.42 -0.19 -4.06
CA LEU A 56 9.05 0.42 -2.78
C LEU A 56 8.67 -0.62 -1.72
N ALA A 57 8.02 -1.72 -2.12
CA ALA A 57 7.75 -2.85 -1.25
C ALA A 57 9.05 -3.48 -0.75
N LYS A 58 10.03 -3.71 -1.66
CA LYS A 58 11.36 -4.19 -1.29
C LYS A 58 12.05 -3.25 -0.30
N LYS A 59 12.05 -1.94 -0.56
CA LYS A 59 12.65 -0.95 0.34
C LYS A 59 12.01 -0.98 1.74
N THR A 60 10.70 -1.20 1.81
CA THR A 60 9.99 -1.35 3.08
C THR A 60 10.41 -2.63 3.81
N ALA A 61 10.48 -3.76 3.09
CA ALA A 61 10.87 -5.06 3.64
C ALA A 61 12.34 -5.07 4.11
N ASP A 62 13.25 -4.42 3.38
CA ASP A 62 14.66 -4.29 3.74
C ASP A 62 14.84 -3.45 5.03
N TRP A 63 13.99 -2.44 5.23
CA TRP A 63 14.03 -1.59 6.43
C TRP A 63 13.36 -2.24 7.65
N TRP A 64 12.19 -2.85 7.44
CA TRP A 64 11.40 -3.50 8.49
C TRP A 64 10.86 -4.85 7.98
N PRO A 65 11.62 -5.94 8.17
CA PRO A 65 11.18 -7.26 7.75
C PRO A 65 10.03 -7.72 8.63
N VAL A 66 8.90 -8.04 7.98
CA VAL A 66 7.72 -8.56 8.66
C VAL A 66 7.72 -10.08 8.51
N THR A 67 7.85 -10.78 9.64
CA THR A 67 7.99 -12.25 9.67
C THR A 67 6.67 -12.98 9.90
N GLU A 68 5.70 -12.34 10.58
CA GLU A 68 4.45 -12.99 11.00
C GLU A 68 3.22 -12.51 10.21
N ARG A 69 3.14 -11.21 9.89
CA ARG A 69 1.97 -10.64 9.23
C ARG A 69 2.06 -10.79 7.73
N LYS A 70 0.92 -11.03 7.09
CA LYS A 70 0.82 -11.17 5.63
C LYS A 70 0.43 -9.84 5.00
N VAL A 71 0.96 -9.61 3.81
CA VAL A 71 0.75 -8.39 3.03
C VAL A 71 0.72 -8.73 1.55
N ILE A 72 -0.18 -8.08 0.81
CA ILE A 72 -0.21 -8.18 -0.65
C ILE A 72 0.69 -7.08 -1.20
N THR A 73 1.74 -7.46 -1.92
CA THR A 73 2.73 -6.53 -2.51
C THR A 73 2.58 -6.37 -4.02
N GLU A 74 1.64 -7.08 -4.62
CA GLU A 74 1.38 -7.07 -6.06
C GLU A 74 -0.09 -6.74 -6.32
N TRP A 75 -0.38 -6.15 -7.48
CA TRP A 75 -1.76 -5.92 -7.87
C TRP A 75 -2.43 -7.25 -8.25
N THR A 76 -3.57 -7.54 -7.66
CA THR A 76 -4.41 -8.71 -8.00
C THR A 76 -5.79 -8.23 -8.45
N GLU A 77 -6.34 -8.86 -9.49
CA GLU A 77 -7.73 -8.61 -9.96
C GLU A 77 -8.78 -9.02 -8.94
#